data_AF-A0A9D7G2X8-F1
#
_entry.id   AF-A0A9D7G2X8-F1
#
_cell.length_a   1.000
_cell.length_b   1.000
_cell.length_c   1.000
_cell.angle_alpha   90.00
_cell.angle_beta   90.00
_cell.angle_gamma   90.00
#
_symmetry.space_group_name_H-M   'P 1'
#
loop_
_entity.id
_entity.type
_entity.pdbx_description
1 polymer ?
#
loop_
_entity_poly.entity_id
_entity_poly.type
_entity_poly.pdbx_seq_one_letter_code
_entity_poly.pdbx_strand_id
1 'polypeptide(L)'
;MIDRLLGHWLVLVLALLTGGCVSVQLPSMAHVHVGHAVTAWPDTPARKGLFDVAQQDARILAEHAGYAVAGARDLAEVKLHLGHVLHALDPALEPRGPGTGYGLMKALDGAANHLEFAREVKDASANLQTGLPPLVETLRQLRAQSEVLAALARDARQSRDSAQVVAYAEELRHRGNRLVAQLDDARARLDRLLAAEVPTYQAVAQRYLFGVIRLSSGEWVYKLDAGGAPRAAPY
;
A
#
# COMPACT_ATOMS: atom_id res chain seq x y z
N MET A 1 -75.93 41.37 17.95
CA MET A 1 -74.48 41.32 17.65
C MET A 1 -74.16 39.85 17.39
N ILE A 2 -74.29 39.33 16.18
CA ILE A 2 -73.42 39.55 14.99
C ILE A 2 -71.96 39.13 15.31
N ASP A 3 -71.64 37.93 14.81
CA ASP A 3 -70.38 37.50 14.17
C ASP A 3 -69.13 37.09 14.96
N ARG A 4 -68.61 35.92 14.50
CA ARG A 4 -67.21 35.42 14.48
C ARG A 4 -66.72 34.82 15.82
N LEU A 5 -66.20 33.59 15.90
CA LEU A 5 -65.16 32.97 15.06
C LEU A 5 -65.27 31.43 15.09
N LEU A 6 -65.70 30.86 13.96
CA LEU A 6 -65.28 29.52 13.51
C LEU A 6 -63.89 29.66 12.89
N GLY A 7 -62.94 28.76 13.21
CA GLY A 7 -61.60 28.86 12.62
C GLY A 7 -60.59 27.81 13.07
N HIS A 8 -60.89 26.55 12.76
CA HIS A 8 -59.98 25.40 12.67
C HIS A 8 -58.52 25.73 12.35
N TRP A 9 -57.58 25.35 13.23
CA TRP A 9 -56.20 25.02 12.84
C TRP A 9 -55.65 23.91 13.75
N LEU A 10 -56.12 22.68 13.50
CA LEU A 10 -55.41 21.46 13.89
C LEU A 10 -54.27 21.28 12.89
N VAL A 11 -53.07 21.77 13.22
CA VAL A 11 -51.86 21.49 12.42
C VAL A 11 -51.42 20.06 12.74
N LEU A 12 -51.92 19.11 11.96
CA LEU A 12 -51.41 17.75 11.88
C LEU A 12 -50.01 17.80 11.25
N VAL A 13 -48.97 17.76 12.09
CA VAL A 13 -47.60 17.46 11.64
C VAL A 13 -47.54 15.96 11.37
N LEU A 14 -47.96 15.56 10.17
CA LEU A 14 -47.73 14.23 9.64
C LEU A 14 -46.27 14.16 9.18
N ALA A 15 -45.40 13.71 10.07
CA ALA A 15 -44.01 13.39 9.73
C ALA A 15 -44.01 12.21 8.74
N LEU A 16 -43.78 12.53 7.47
CA LEU A 16 -43.46 11.59 6.40
C LEU A 16 -42.18 10.83 6.78
N LEU A 17 -42.35 9.68 7.43
CA LEU A 17 -41.35 8.62 7.48
C LEU A 17 -41.27 7.97 6.10
N THR A 18 -40.71 8.68 5.12
CA THR A 18 -40.18 8.00 3.93
C THR A 18 -38.94 7.24 4.39
N GLY A 19 -39.14 5.96 4.73
CA GLY A 19 -38.06 5.00 4.89
C GLY A 19 -37.29 4.89 3.57
N GLY A 20 -36.31 5.76 3.38
CA GLY A 20 -35.34 5.60 2.31
C GLY A 20 -34.61 4.30 2.57
N CYS A 21 -34.79 3.31 1.69
CA CYS A 21 -33.88 2.17 1.64
C CYS A 21 -32.47 2.72 1.44
N VAL A 22 -31.68 2.76 2.51
CA VAL A 22 -30.25 3.06 2.43
C VAL A 22 -29.61 1.83 1.78
N SER A 23 -29.49 1.82 0.45
CA SER A 23 -28.66 0.84 -0.23
C SER A 23 -27.20 1.20 0.06
N VAL A 24 -26.52 0.36 0.83
CA VAL A 24 -25.07 0.48 1.00
C VAL A 24 -24.44 0.05 -0.32
N GLN A 25 -24.01 1.02 -1.12
CA GLN A 25 -23.25 0.72 -2.33
C GLN A 25 -21.85 0.24 -1.92
N LEU A 26 -21.54 -1.00 -2.27
CA LEU A 26 -20.22 -1.57 -2.02
C LEU A 26 -19.18 -0.91 -2.93
N PRO A 27 -17.94 -0.71 -2.45
CA PRO A 27 -16.82 -0.40 -3.33
C PRO A 27 -16.67 -1.47 -4.40
N SER A 28 -16.22 -1.08 -5.61
CA SER A 28 -15.85 -2.05 -6.63
C SER A 28 -14.68 -2.93 -6.14
N MET A 29 -14.64 -4.17 -6.60
CA MET A 29 -13.52 -5.07 -6.32
C MET A 29 -12.21 -4.50 -6.84
N ALA A 30 -12.24 -3.82 -7.99
CA ALA A 30 -11.09 -3.10 -8.50
C ALA A 30 -10.56 -2.05 -7.50
N HIS A 31 -11.45 -1.23 -6.92
CA HIS A 31 -11.07 -0.23 -5.90
C HIS A 31 -10.65 -0.87 -4.57
N VAL A 32 -11.19 -2.04 -4.20
CA VAL A 32 -10.70 -2.80 -3.04
C VAL A 32 -9.24 -3.22 -3.25
N HIS A 33 -8.92 -3.79 -4.40
CA HIS A 33 -7.55 -4.21 -4.71
C HIS A 33 -6.59 -3.02 -4.80
N VAL A 34 -6.99 -1.90 -5.41
CA VAL A 34 -6.23 -0.64 -5.31
C VAL A 34 -6.05 -0.22 -3.84
N GLY A 35 -7.12 -0.27 -3.04
CA GLY A 35 -7.08 0.12 -1.64
C GLY A 35 -6.17 -0.73 -0.76
N HIS A 36 -5.92 -2.00 -1.11
CA HIS A 36 -4.86 -2.78 -0.46
C HIS A 36 -3.47 -2.20 -0.71
N ALA A 37 -3.23 -1.75 -1.94
CA ALA A 37 -1.96 -1.14 -2.31
C ALA A 37 -1.76 0.23 -1.63
N VAL A 38 -2.80 1.07 -1.54
CA VAL A 38 -2.65 2.50 -1.17
C VAL A 38 -3.31 2.94 0.14
N THR A 39 -4.21 2.13 0.72
CA THR A 39 -4.96 2.49 1.93
C THR A 39 -4.60 1.60 3.11
N ALA A 40 -4.80 0.28 2.99
CA ALA A 40 -4.55 -0.63 4.11
C ALA A 40 -4.34 -2.09 3.71
N TRP A 41 -3.38 -2.75 4.37
CA TRP A 41 -3.15 -4.19 4.29
C TRP A 41 -3.18 -4.81 5.71
N PRO A 42 -3.75 -6.02 5.93
CA PRO A 42 -3.85 -6.57 7.28
C PRO A 42 -2.50 -6.80 7.95
N ASP A 43 -1.52 -7.26 7.19
CA ASP A 43 -0.23 -7.73 7.73
C ASP A 43 0.81 -6.61 7.82
N THR A 44 0.50 -5.39 7.36
CA THR A 44 1.43 -4.27 7.44
C THR A 44 1.37 -3.61 8.84
N PRO A 45 2.48 -3.02 9.28
CA PRO A 45 2.52 -2.22 10.51
C PRO A 45 1.51 -1.09 10.48
N ALA A 46 0.76 -0.96 11.58
CA ALA A 46 -0.37 -0.03 11.72
C ALA A 46 -1.43 -0.15 10.58
N ARG A 47 -1.47 -1.29 9.89
CA ARG A 47 -2.36 -1.58 8.75
C ARG A 47 -2.28 -0.53 7.64
N LYS A 48 -1.09 0.00 7.37
CA LYS A 48 -0.86 0.94 6.27
C LYS A 48 -1.00 0.27 4.89
N GLY A 49 -1.19 1.06 3.84
CA GLY A 49 -1.10 0.55 2.47
C GLY A 49 0.29 -0.02 2.16
N LEU A 50 0.36 -0.96 1.23
CA LEU A 50 1.62 -1.60 0.82
C LEU A 50 2.62 -0.57 0.23
N PHE A 51 2.14 0.41 -0.54
CA PHE A 51 3.00 1.50 -1.05
C PHE A 51 3.61 2.33 0.08
N ASP A 52 2.81 2.70 1.08
CA ASP A 52 3.29 3.54 2.18
C ASP A 52 4.37 2.83 2.98
N VAL A 53 4.24 1.52 3.17
CA VAL A 53 5.25 0.67 3.80
C VAL A 53 6.51 0.57 2.93
N ALA A 54 6.35 0.31 1.63
CA ALA A 54 7.48 0.29 0.69
C ALA A 54 8.26 1.62 0.72
N GLN A 55 7.57 2.77 0.70
CA GLN A 55 8.23 4.08 0.74
C GLN A 55 8.96 4.32 2.07
N GLN A 56 8.39 3.90 3.20
CA GLN A 56 9.05 3.99 4.50
C GLN A 56 10.33 3.14 4.54
N ASP A 57 10.26 1.87 4.16
CA ASP A 57 11.42 0.99 4.17
C ASP A 57 12.49 1.41 3.15
N ALA A 58 12.08 1.89 1.97
CA ALA A 58 13.03 2.42 0.97
C ALA A 58 13.80 3.65 1.47
N ARG A 59 13.14 4.54 2.21
CA ARG A 59 13.79 5.72 2.80
C ARG A 59 14.76 5.34 3.91
N ILE A 60 14.38 4.40 4.78
CA ILE A 60 15.25 3.87 5.83
C ILE A 60 16.48 3.18 5.21
N LEU A 61 16.30 2.39 4.17
CA LEU A 61 17.39 1.82 3.39
C LEU A 61 18.36 2.90 2.89
N ALA A 62 17.84 3.93 2.22
CA ALA A 62 18.66 4.98 1.62
C ALA A 62 19.41 5.79 2.70
N GLU A 63 18.73 6.10 3.80
CA GLU A 63 19.30 6.79 4.96
C GLU A 63 20.46 5.99 5.57
N HIS A 64 20.26 4.70 5.85
CA HIS A 64 21.32 3.86 6.42
C HIS A 64 22.45 3.58 5.44
N ALA A 65 22.19 3.47 4.14
CA ALA A 65 23.26 3.47 3.15
C ALA A 65 24.06 4.78 3.17
N GLY A 66 23.40 5.92 3.40
CA GLY A 66 24.04 7.21 3.65
C GLY A 66 24.95 7.21 4.88
N TYR A 67 24.47 6.68 6.02
CA TYR A 67 25.27 6.57 7.24
C TYR A 67 26.45 5.61 7.09
N ALA A 68 26.29 4.50 6.35
CA ALA A 68 27.38 3.60 6.01
C ALA A 68 28.51 4.33 5.26
N VAL A 69 28.18 5.21 4.31
CA VAL A 69 29.18 6.04 3.61
C VAL A 69 29.80 7.09 4.54
N ALA A 70 29.00 7.75 5.38
CA ALA A 70 29.51 8.75 6.32
C ALA A 70 30.47 8.15 7.37
N GLY A 71 30.20 6.91 7.79
CA GLY A 71 31.00 6.12 8.72
C GLY A 71 32.17 5.37 8.10
N ALA A 72 32.56 5.63 6.85
CA ALA A 72 33.54 4.83 6.09
C ALA A 72 34.93 4.65 6.76
N ARG A 73 35.24 5.43 7.80
CA ARG A 73 36.49 5.29 8.59
C ARG A 73 36.41 4.22 9.67
N ASP A 74 35.23 3.71 9.98
CA ASP A 74 35.00 2.65 10.96
C ASP A 74 34.22 1.50 10.31
N LEU A 75 34.92 0.41 10.01
CA LEU A 75 34.32 -0.75 9.34
C LEU A 75 33.18 -1.38 10.15
N ALA A 76 33.20 -1.29 11.48
CA ALA A 76 32.13 -1.81 12.31
C ALA A 76 30.83 -1.00 12.12
N GLU A 77 30.95 0.33 12.09
CA GLU A 77 29.83 1.24 11.80
C GLU A 77 29.26 1.03 10.39
N VAL A 78 30.13 0.87 9.39
CA VAL A 78 29.67 0.56 8.02
C VAL A 78 28.85 -0.73 8.03
N LYS A 79 29.36 -1.81 8.64
CA LYS A 79 28.67 -3.10 8.68
C LYS A 79 27.38 -3.08 9.49
N LEU A 80 27.31 -2.27 10.55
CA LEU A 80 26.09 -2.05 11.32
C LEU A 80 24.99 -1.47 10.42
N HIS A 81 25.30 -0.36 9.74
CA HIS A 81 24.34 0.29 8.87
C HIS A 81 23.96 -0.55 7.64
N LEU A 82 24.87 -1.34 7.10
CA LEU A 82 24.55 -2.32 6.06
C LEU A 82 23.63 -3.45 6.58
N GLY A 83 23.69 -3.78 7.87
CA GLY A 83 22.70 -4.64 8.52
C GLY A 83 21.31 -3.99 8.52
N HIS A 84 21.23 -2.70 8.85
CA HIS A 84 19.97 -1.95 8.80
C HIS A 84 19.39 -1.87 7.38
N VAL A 85 20.24 -1.70 6.36
CA VAL A 85 19.83 -1.79 4.94
C VAL A 85 19.19 -3.15 4.65
N LEU A 86 19.81 -4.25 5.08
CA LEU A 86 19.23 -5.59 4.89
C LEU A 86 17.90 -5.77 5.60
N HIS A 87 17.76 -5.26 6.83
CA HIS A 87 16.51 -5.34 7.57
C HIS A 87 15.37 -4.60 6.85
N ALA A 88 15.63 -3.38 6.37
CA ALA A 88 14.65 -2.61 5.62
C ALA A 88 14.26 -3.28 4.28
N LEU A 89 15.22 -3.93 3.61
CA LEU A 89 14.98 -4.69 2.39
C LEU A 89 14.09 -5.91 2.63
N ASP A 90 14.52 -6.74 3.58
CA ASP A 90 13.88 -8.00 3.94
C ASP A 90 14.28 -8.42 5.38
N PRO A 91 13.36 -8.28 6.36
CA PRO A 91 13.59 -8.73 7.73
C PRO A 91 13.88 -10.23 7.87
N ALA A 92 13.58 -11.07 6.88
CA ALA A 92 14.00 -12.49 6.90
C ALA A 92 15.51 -12.65 6.70
N LEU A 93 16.18 -11.69 6.05
CA LEU A 93 17.63 -11.69 5.84
C LEU A 93 18.40 -11.11 7.02
N GLU A 94 17.83 -10.09 7.67
CA GLU A 94 18.35 -9.51 8.91
C GLU A 94 17.16 -9.17 9.83
N PRO A 95 16.91 -9.98 10.87
CA PRO A 95 15.73 -9.83 11.73
C PRO A 95 15.69 -8.54 12.55
N ARG A 96 16.82 -7.87 12.75
CA ARG A 96 16.91 -6.69 13.62
C ARG A 96 17.43 -5.48 12.88
N GLY A 97 16.73 -4.38 13.03
CA GLY A 97 17.16 -3.08 12.51
C GLY A 97 16.02 -2.07 12.58
N PRO A 98 16.31 -0.81 12.23
CA PRO A 98 15.30 0.18 11.92
C PRO A 98 14.60 -0.20 10.61
N GLY A 99 13.30 0.03 10.56
CA GLY A 99 12.44 -0.43 9.48
C GLY A 99 11.00 -0.51 9.96
N THR A 100 10.08 -0.78 9.05
CA THR A 100 8.71 -1.12 9.43
C THR A 100 8.62 -2.53 10.03
N GLY A 101 9.61 -3.39 9.75
CA GLY A 101 9.58 -4.82 10.07
C GLY A 101 8.75 -5.66 9.08
N TYR A 102 8.24 -5.06 8.00
CA TYR A 102 7.53 -5.76 6.93
C TYR A 102 8.45 -6.11 5.74
N GLY A 103 9.34 -5.18 5.38
CA GLY A 103 10.31 -5.34 4.29
C GLY A 103 9.85 -4.73 2.98
N LEU A 104 10.73 -3.94 2.37
CA LEU A 104 10.52 -3.28 1.07
C LEU A 104 10.13 -4.29 -0.02
N MET A 105 10.84 -5.43 -0.10
CA MET A 105 10.61 -6.42 -1.14
C MET A 105 9.19 -6.98 -1.08
N LYS A 106 8.77 -7.41 0.11
CA LYS A 106 7.43 -7.94 0.35
C LYS A 106 6.34 -6.89 0.06
N ALA A 107 6.60 -5.63 0.42
CA ALA A 107 5.68 -4.53 0.16
C ALA A 107 5.51 -4.26 -1.34
N LEU A 108 6.61 -4.24 -2.11
CA LEU A 108 6.57 -4.06 -3.57
C LEU A 108 5.84 -5.21 -4.27
N ASP A 109 6.14 -6.46 -3.90
CA ASP A 109 5.46 -7.64 -4.44
C ASP A 109 3.96 -7.60 -4.16
N GLY A 110 3.58 -7.30 -2.92
CA GLY A 110 2.18 -7.14 -2.54
C GLY A 110 1.50 -6.04 -3.35
N ALA A 111 2.09 -4.86 -3.44
CA ALA A 111 1.53 -3.74 -4.18
C ALA A 111 1.35 -4.08 -5.66
N ALA A 112 2.36 -4.68 -6.31
CA ALA A 112 2.29 -5.11 -7.69
C ALA A 112 1.18 -6.13 -7.92
N ASN A 113 1.07 -7.15 -7.06
CA ASN A 113 0.03 -8.18 -7.17
C ASN A 113 -1.38 -7.60 -7.01
N HIS A 114 -1.58 -6.70 -6.05
CA HIS A 114 -2.89 -6.10 -5.83
C HIS A 114 -3.29 -5.15 -6.96
N LEU A 115 -2.37 -4.39 -7.53
CA LEU A 115 -2.65 -3.62 -8.74
C LEU A 115 -2.94 -4.51 -9.94
N GLU A 116 -2.26 -5.66 -10.06
CA GLU A 116 -2.57 -6.65 -11.09
C GLU A 116 -3.99 -7.20 -10.93
N PHE A 117 -4.39 -7.59 -9.73
CA PHE A 117 -5.76 -8.04 -9.46
C PHE A 117 -6.80 -6.95 -9.76
N ALA A 118 -6.49 -5.70 -9.44
CA ALA A 118 -7.38 -4.58 -9.70
C ALA A 118 -7.70 -4.39 -11.19
N ARG A 119 -6.77 -4.71 -12.11
CA ARG A 119 -7.04 -4.67 -13.56
C ARG A 119 -7.73 -5.93 -14.11
N GLU A 120 -7.66 -7.05 -13.41
CA GLU A 120 -8.15 -8.35 -13.89
C GLU A 120 -9.57 -8.68 -13.44
N VAL A 121 -10.04 -8.06 -12.35
CA VAL A 121 -11.41 -8.26 -11.88
C VAL A 121 -12.44 -7.72 -12.87
N LYS A 122 -13.62 -8.34 -12.87
CA LYS A 122 -14.70 -8.08 -13.84
C LYS A 122 -15.18 -6.63 -13.88
N ASP A 123 -15.10 -5.93 -12.75
CA ASP A 123 -15.53 -4.54 -12.61
C ASP A 123 -14.41 -3.51 -12.76
N ALA A 124 -13.23 -3.93 -13.25
CA ALA A 124 -12.14 -3.03 -13.57
C ALA A 124 -12.52 -2.05 -14.70
N SER A 125 -12.26 -0.76 -14.49
CA SER A 125 -12.46 0.25 -15.52
C SER A 125 -11.42 0.12 -16.64
N ALA A 126 -11.73 0.66 -17.82
CA ALA A 126 -10.77 0.73 -18.92
C ALA A 126 -9.51 1.53 -18.57
N ASN A 127 -9.63 2.52 -17.67
CA ASN A 127 -8.52 3.34 -17.19
C ASN A 127 -7.57 2.50 -16.31
N LEU A 128 -8.08 1.70 -15.37
CA LEU A 128 -7.25 0.75 -14.60
C LEU A 128 -6.62 -0.32 -15.49
N GLN A 129 -7.40 -0.90 -16.41
CA GLN A 129 -6.93 -1.95 -17.33
C GLN A 129 -5.74 -1.48 -18.18
N THR A 130 -5.78 -0.22 -18.64
CA THR A 130 -4.74 0.37 -19.49
C THR A 130 -3.59 0.98 -18.66
N GLY A 131 -3.91 1.60 -17.54
CA GLY A 131 -2.97 2.41 -16.77
C GLY A 131 -2.10 1.64 -15.76
N LEU A 132 -2.62 0.53 -15.23
CA LEU A 132 -1.90 -0.28 -14.24
C LEU A 132 -0.74 -1.13 -14.79
N PRO A 133 -0.79 -1.74 -16.00
CA PRO A 133 0.28 -2.64 -16.44
C PRO A 133 1.69 -2.03 -16.41
N PRO A 134 1.93 -0.81 -16.92
CA PRO A 134 3.27 -0.23 -16.84
C PRO A 134 3.71 0.10 -15.40
N LEU A 135 2.77 0.39 -14.50
CA LEU A 135 3.05 0.64 -13.09
C LEU A 135 3.40 -0.67 -12.36
N VAL A 136 2.66 -1.75 -12.61
CA VAL A 136 2.96 -3.09 -12.10
C VAL A 136 4.36 -3.53 -12.53
N GLU A 137 4.70 -3.33 -13.80
CA GLU A 137 6.04 -3.62 -14.32
C GLU A 137 7.12 -2.78 -13.62
N THR A 138 6.86 -1.48 -13.39
CA THR A 138 7.77 -0.62 -12.62
C THR A 138 8.01 -1.16 -11.21
N LEU A 139 6.96 -1.60 -10.50
CA LEU A 139 7.10 -2.15 -9.15
C LEU A 139 7.89 -3.47 -9.14
N ARG A 140 7.65 -4.36 -10.11
CA ARG A 140 8.42 -5.60 -10.27
C ARG A 140 9.90 -5.32 -10.55
N GLN A 141 10.21 -4.30 -11.34
CA GLN A 141 11.59 -3.88 -11.58
C GLN A 141 12.24 -3.30 -10.33
N LEU A 142 11.54 -2.47 -9.54
CA LEU A 142 12.05 -1.96 -8.26
C LEU A 142 12.29 -3.09 -7.27
N ARG A 143 11.44 -4.11 -7.29
CA ARG A 143 11.62 -5.32 -6.50
C ARG A 143 12.86 -6.11 -6.94
N ALA A 144 13.11 -6.28 -8.23
CA ALA A 144 14.34 -6.92 -8.72
C ALA A 144 15.59 -6.09 -8.38
N GLN A 145 15.51 -4.76 -8.44
CA GLN A 145 16.60 -3.88 -7.99
C GLN A 145 16.88 -4.05 -6.50
N SER A 146 15.83 -4.21 -5.68
CA SER A 146 15.96 -4.44 -4.23
C SER A 146 16.75 -5.72 -3.92
N GLU A 147 16.56 -6.80 -4.70
CA GLU A 147 17.38 -8.03 -4.59
C GLU A 147 18.86 -7.76 -4.81
N VAL A 148 19.20 -6.95 -5.82
CA VAL A 148 20.60 -6.58 -6.10
C VAL A 148 21.19 -5.80 -4.93
N LEU A 149 20.42 -4.89 -4.32
CA LEU A 149 20.86 -4.18 -3.11
C LEU A 149 21.07 -5.13 -1.93
N ALA A 150 20.19 -6.12 -1.74
CA ALA A 150 20.35 -7.11 -0.67
C ALA A 150 21.61 -7.95 -0.87
N ALA A 151 21.90 -8.35 -2.11
CA ALA A 151 23.13 -9.07 -2.44
C ALA A 151 24.37 -8.22 -2.11
N LEU A 152 24.42 -6.96 -2.57
CA LEU A 152 25.53 -6.04 -2.29
C LEU A 152 25.74 -5.82 -0.78
N ALA A 153 24.67 -5.59 -0.03
CA ALA A 153 24.74 -5.37 1.41
C ALA A 153 25.21 -6.63 2.16
N ARG A 154 24.78 -7.82 1.73
CA ARG A 154 25.23 -9.10 2.29
C ARG A 154 26.72 -9.34 2.01
N ASP A 155 27.15 -9.15 0.77
CA ASP A 155 28.55 -9.34 0.37
C ASP A 155 29.47 -8.37 1.13
N ALA A 156 29.05 -7.11 1.27
CA ALA A 156 29.77 -6.11 2.06
C ALA A 156 29.88 -6.49 3.55
N ARG A 157 28.83 -7.03 4.17
CA ARG A 157 28.90 -7.47 5.57
C ARG A 157 29.87 -8.63 5.79
N GLN A 158 29.96 -9.53 4.81
CA GLN A 158 30.83 -10.71 4.88
C GLN A 158 32.28 -10.39 4.50
N SER A 159 32.52 -9.36 3.69
CA SER A 159 33.87 -9.00 3.25
C SER A 159 34.76 -8.53 4.41
N ARG A 160 36.05 -8.86 4.31
CA ARG A 160 37.12 -8.36 5.19
C ARG A 160 37.92 -7.23 4.54
N ASP A 161 37.69 -6.97 3.25
CA ASP A 161 38.35 -5.91 2.52
C ASP A 161 37.61 -4.59 2.77
N SER A 162 38.27 -3.68 3.50
CA SER A 162 37.68 -2.39 3.86
C SER A 162 37.40 -1.52 2.63
N ALA A 163 38.24 -1.58 1.59
CA ALA A 163 38.02 -0.80 0.38
C ALA A 163 36.78 -1.29 -0.38
N GLN A 164 36.61 -2.61 -0.47
CA GLN A 164 35.43 -3.21 -1.08
C GLN A 164 34.15 -2.86 -0.31
N VAL A 165 34.19 -2.93 1.02
CA VAL A 165 33.02 -2.61 1.86
C VAL A 165 32.58 -1.15 1.68
N VAL A 166 33.52 -0.20 1.63
CA VAL A 166 33.22 1.20 1.37
C VAL A 166 32.66 1.40 -0.04
N ALA A 167 33.24 0.77 -1.06
CA ALA A 167 32.74 0.85 -2.43
C ALA A 167 31.29 0.31 -2.55
N TYR A 168 30.97 -0.79 -1.90
CA TYR A 168 29.60 -1.31 -1.87
C TYR A 168 28.63 -0.40 -1.10
N ALA A 169 29.07 0.24 -0.01
CA ALA A 169 28.25 1.23 0.70
C ALA A 169 27.92 2.44 -0.19
N GLU A 170 28.88 2.94 -0.96
CA GLU A 170 28.67 4.04 -1.92
C GLU A 170 27.67 3.66 -3.01
N GLU A 171 27.80 2.45 -3.57
CA GLU A 171 26.89 1.95 -4.60
C GLU A 171 25.48 1.73 -4.05
N LEU A 172 25.35 1.19 -2.84
CA LEU A 172 24.07 1.06 -2.14
C LEU A 172 23.41 2.40 -1.91
N ARG A 173 24.16 3.42 -1.49
CA ARG A 173 23.63 4.78 -1.32
C ARG A 173 23.14 5.35 -2.64
N HIS A 174 23.92 5.23 -3.71
CA HIS A 174 23.55 5.75 -5.02
C HIS A 174 22.30 5.07 -5.57
N ARG A 175 22.25 3.73 -5.54
CA ARG A 175 21.09 2.97 -6.02
C ARG A 175 19.88 3.10 -5.11
N GLY A 176 20.06 3.14 -3.79
CA GLY A 176 19.00 3.35 -2.81
C GLY A 176 18.27 4.66 -3.02
N ASN A 177 19.02 5.76 -3.23
CA ASN A 177 18.43 7.07 -3.54
C ASN A 177 17.63 7.05 -4.86
N ARG A 178 18.15 6.37 -5.90
CA ARG A 178 17.41 6.21 -7.17
C ARG A 178 16.14 5.39 -7.00
N LEU A 179 16.21 4.31 -6.22
CA LEU A 179 15.05 3.46 -5.92
C LEU A 179 13.95 4.26 -5.21
N VAL A 180 14.30 5.09 -4.22
CA VAL A 180 13.35 5.97 -3.53
C VAL A 180 12.67 6.92 -4.51
N ALA A 181 13.44 7.61 -5.36
CA ALA A 181 12.89 8.53 -6.35
C ALA A 181 11.94 7.82 -7.33
N GLN A 182 12.32 6.65 -7.84
CA GLN A 182 11.49 5.87 -8.75
C GLN A 182 10.21 5.35 -8.08
N LEU A 183 10.26 4.99 -6.80
CA LEU A 183 9.09 4.56 -6.04
C LEU A 183 8.13 5.73 -5.77
N ASP A 184 8.67 6.91 -5.44
CA ASP A 184 7.87 8.13 -5.28
C ASP A 184 7.21 8.55 -6.61
N ASP A 185 7.92 8.44 -7.74
CA ASP A 185 7.37 8.68 -9.08
C ASP A 185 6.26 7.67 -9.44
N ALA A 186 6.47 6.39 -9.12
CA ALA A 186 5.47 5.34 -9.31
C ALA A 186 4.21 5.63 -8.48
N ARG A 187 4.37 6.09 -7.24
CA ARG A 187 3.23 6.47 -6.39
C ARG A 187 2.49 7.67 -6.97
N ALA A 188 3.20 8.73 -7.36
CA ALA A 188 2.58 9.91 -7.97
C ALA A 188 1.85 9.57 -9.28
N ARG A 189 2.38 8.63 -10.06
CA ARG A 189 1.71 8.11 -11.27
C ARG A 189 0.41 7.39 -10.93
N LEU A 190 0.42 6.55 -9.89
CA LEU A 190 -0.78 5.87 -9.41
C LEU A 190 -1.83 6.88 -8.96
N ASP A 191 -1.44 7.88 -8.16
CA ASP A 191 -2.37 8.90 -7.67
C ASP A 191 -3.04 9.66 -8.83
N ARG A 192 -2.30 9.99 -9.90
CA ARG A 192 -2.87 10.58 -11.13
C ARG A 192 -3.83 9.63 -11.84
N LEU A 193 -3.50 8.35 -11.93
CA LEU A 193 -4.38 7.34 -12.53
C LEU A 193 -5.70 7.25 -11.76
N LEU A 194 -5.63 7.18 -10.43
CA LEU A 194 -6.78 7.07 -9.53
C LEU A 194 -7.65 8.32 -9.52
N ALA A 195 -7.05 9.51 -9.66
CA ALA A 195 -7.77 10.76 -9.81
C ALA A 195 -8.58 10.83 -11.12
N ALA A 196 -8.17 10.08 -12.16
CA ALA A 196 -8.84 10.00 -13.45
C ALA A 196 -9.89 8.87 -13.54
N GLU A 197 -10.08 8.06 -12.49
CA GLU A 197 -11.11 7.03 -12.45
C GLU A 197 -12.53 7.63 -12.51
N VAL A 198 -13.48 6.83 -13.03
CA VAL A 198 -14.91 7.15 -13.06
C VAL A 198 -15.71 5.96 -12.53
N PRO A 199 -16.35 6.07 -11.34
CA PRO A 199 -16.22 7.19 -10.40
C PRO A 199 -14.79 7.32 -9.86
N THR A 200 -14.37 8.54 -9.51
CA THR A 200 -13.04 8.79 -8.96
C THR A 200 -12.80 7.91 -7.74
N TYR A 201 -11.59 7.37 -7.64
CA TYR A 201 -11.21 6.55 -6.51
C TYR A 201 -11.42 7.31 -5.19
N GLN A 202 -12.01 6.61 -4.21
CA GLN A 202 -12.16 7.06 -2.84
C GLN A 202 -11.51 6.03 -1.93
N ALA A 203 -10.86 6.49 -0.86
CA ALA A 203 -10.24 5.61 0.12
C ALA A 203 -11.28 4.61 0.64
N VAL A 204 -10.98 3.31 0.47
CA VAL A 204 -11.90 2.24 0.85
C VAL A 204 -11.77 1.98 2.34
N ALA A 205 -12.88 1.98 3.07
CA ALA A 205 -12.87 1.71 4.50
C ALA A 205 -12.29 0.31 4.80
N GLN A 206 -11.45 0.20 5.84
CA GLN A 206 -10.74 -1.05 6.19
C GLN A 206 -11.65 -2.28 6.31
N ARG A 207 -12.88 -2.10 6.81
CA ARG A 207 -13.87 -3.19 6.92
C ARG A 207 -14.17 -3.88 5.59
N TYR A 208 -14.10 -3.15 4.48
CA TYR A 208 -14.32 -3.69 3.12
C TYR A 208 -13.03 -4.25 2.54
N LEU A 209 -11.87 -3.63 2.82
CA LEU A 209 -10.57 -4.15 2.40
C LEU A 209 -10.34 -5.56 2.97
N PHE A 210 -10.57 -5.76 4.26
CA PHE A 210 -10.27 -7.05 4.90
C PHE A 210 -11.43 -8.06 4.81
N GLY A 211 -12.52 -7.64 4.17
CA GLY A 211 -13.76 -8.40 4.03
C GLY A 211 -13.85 -9.19 2.73
N VAL A 212 -12.78 -9.37 1.96
CA VAL A 212 -12.83 -10.09 0.66
C VAL A 212 -12.18 -11.47 0.72
N ILE A 213 -12.67 -12.38 -0.12
CA ILE A 213 -12.11 -13.72 -0.34
C ILE A 213 -12.01 -14.00 -1.83
N ARG A 214 -11.05 -14.85 -2.19
CA ARG A 214 -10.98 -15.46 -3.51
C ARG A 214 -11.62 -16.85 -3.46
N LEU A 215 -12.63 -17.08 -4.28
CA LEU A 215 -13.28 -18.38 -4.43
C LEU A 215 -12.36 -19.35 -5.21
N SER A 216 -12.65 -20.65 -5.15
CA SER A 216 -11.93 -21.66 -5.95
C SER A 216 -12.08 -21.45 -7.46
N SER A 217 -13.15 -20.76 -7.89
CA SER A 217 -13.34 -20.29 -9.26
C SER A 217 -12.36 -19.19 -9.68
N GLY A 218 -11.62 -18.61 -8.73
CA GLY A 218 -10.74 -17.46 -8.93
C GLY A 218 -11.43 -16.10 -8.77
N GLU A 219 -12.76 -16.08 -8.63
CA GLU A 219 -13.55 -14.86 -8.43
C GLU A 219 -13.33 -14.26 -7.04
N TRP A 220 -13.28 -12.93 -6.97
CA TRP A 220 -13.18 -12.18 -5.73
C TRP A 220 -14.56 -11.70 -5.29
N VAL A 221 -14.92 -12.00 -4.04
CA VAL A 221 -16.22 -11.63 -3.47
C VAL A 221 -16.06 -11.11 -2.04
N TYR A 222 -17.02 -10.31 -1.59
CA TYR A 222 -17.11 -9.97 -0.17
C TYR A 222 -17.56 -11.20 0.64
N LYS A 223 -16.92 -11.41 1.80
CA LYS A 223 -17.41 -12.31 2.84
C LYS A 223 -18.76 -11.78 3.28
N LEU A 224 -19.79 -12.61 3.21
CA LEU A 224 -21.13 -12.26 3.70
C LEU A 224 -21.32 -12.83 5.12
N ASP A 225 -22.11 -12.16 5.93
CA ASP A 225 -22.63 -12.68 7.19
C ASP A 225 -23.84 -13.58 6.94
N ALA A 226 -24.40 -14.16 8.01
CA ALA A 226 -25.55 -15.06 7.92
C ALA A 226 -26.82 -14.39 7.35
N GLY A 227 -26.87 -13.05 7.32
CA GLY A 227 -27.96 -12.27 6.72
C GLY A 227 -27.71 -11.84 5.28
N GLY A 228 -26.58 -12.25 4.67
CA GLY A 228 -26.19 -11.88 3.32
C GLY A 228 -25.59 -10.48 3.20
N ALA A 229 -25.27 -9.81 4.32
CA ALA A 229 -24.61 -8.52 4.32
C ALA A 229 -23.07 -8.70 4.35
N PRO A 230 -22.28 -7.78 3.75
CA PRO A 230 -20.82 -7.85 3.83
C PRO A 230 -20.35 -7.86 5.29
N ARG A 231 -19.75 -8.97 5.70
CA ARG A 231 -19.24 -9.18 7.04
C ARG A 231 -18.02 -8.29 7.25
N ALA A 232 -18.12 -7.38 8.20
CA ALA A 232 -16.96 -6.62 8.65
C ALA A 232 -15.90 -7.59 9.19
N ALA A 233 -14.65 -7.43 8.76
CA ALA A 233 -13.53 -8.08 9.44
C ALA A 233 -13.49 -7.62 10.91
N PRO A 234 -13.25 -8.52 11.88
CA PRO A 234 -13.08 -8.11 13.27
C PRO A 234 -11.92 -7.11 13.37
N TYR A 235 -12.17 -6.03 14.11
CA TYR A 235 -11.24 -4.91 14.28
C TYR A 235 -9.91 -5.32 14.87
#